data_AF-A0A423WDW9-F1
#
_entry.id   AF-A0A423WDW9-F1
#
_cell.length_a   1.000
_cell.length_b   1.000
_cell.length_c   1.000
_cell.angle_alpha   90.00
_cell.angle_beta   90.00
_cell.angle_gamma   90.00
#
_symmetry.space_group_name_H-M   'P 1'
#
loop_
_entity.id
_entity.type
_entity.pdbx_description
1 polymer ?
#
loop_
_entity_poly.entity_id
_entity_poly.type
_entity_poly.pdbx_seq_one_letter_code
_entity_poly.pdbx_strand_id
1 'polypeptide(L)'
;MSGEEANASCNRVAPFYILRSDNNHVEADMEIWAETFLMHLHHYLYRKWFRPYRSEIEYGQFLARLILTKPTCLPEETCSQPIVDLVRAQSSSLCARVDSAHDAALEDPRVRNQQFFIRQPLFGAVAIAIRAKQFPQEVSDLGSLFALIVRTGVEDGLSAPISLDSISEDSRVAVLSGSDGEISAVETSLDTAVSFLMDLEQREIAAFGLRPDPVESTRNLNCGDS
;
A
#
# COMPACT_ATOMS: atom_id res chain seq x y z
N MET A 1 -3.58 4.42 -17.90
CA MET A 1 -3.18 3.27 -17.07
C MET A 1 -3.47 2.04 -17.90
N SER A 2 -2.54 1.10 -18.05
CA SER A 2 -2.84 -0.18 -18.71
C SER A 2 -3.62 -1.11 -17.77
N GLY A 3 -4.27 -2.15 -18.31
CA GLY A 3 -4.96 -3.15 -17.48
C GLY A 3 -4.01 -3.87 -16.51
N GLU A 4 -2.79 -4.20 -16.96
CA GLU A 4 -1.75 -4.78 -16.09
C GLU A 4 -1.33 -3.82 -14.97
N GLU A 5 -1.17 -2.53 -15.27
CA GLU A 5 -0.85 -1.51 -14.27
C GLU A 5 -1.99 -1.33 -13.26
N ALA A 6 -3.24 -1.52 -13.66
CA ALA A 6 -4.39 -1.50 -12.75
C ALA A 6 -4.43 -2.74 -11.86
N ASN A 7 -4.23 -3.93 -12.44
CA ASN A 7 -4.23 -5.21 -11.73
C ASN A 7 -3.13 -5.28 -10.66
N ALA A 8 -2.03 -4.55 -10.82
CA ALA A 8 -0.99 -4.42 -9.78
C ALA A 8 -1.45 -3.69 -8.49
N SER A 9 -2.60 -3.00 -8.51
CA SER A 9 -3.26 -2.41 -7.30
C SER A 9 -4.31 -3.33 -6.71
N CYS A 10 -4.77 -4.31 -7.47
CA CYS A 10 -5.78 -5.24 -7.00
C CYS A 10 -5.16 -6.26 -6.06
N ASN A 11 -5.97 -6.77 -5.15
CA ASN A 11 -5.60 -7.75 -4.13
C ASN A 11 -4.47 -7.27 -3.21
N ARG A 12 -4.26 -5.95 -3.12
CA ARG A 12 -3.32 -5.32 -2.20
C ARG A 12 -4.05 -4.65 -1.05
N VAL A 13 -3.45 -4.66 0.14
CA VAL A 13 -4.03 -4.01 1.33
C VAL A 13 -3.84 -2.50 1.29
N ALA A 14 -2.67 -2.00 0.92
CA ALA A 14 -2.40 -0.55 0.88
C ALA A 14 -1.36 -0.15 -0.18
N PRO A 15 -1.45 1.06 -0.74
CA PRO A 15 -0.36 1.67 -1.49
C PRO A 15 0.74 2.18 -0.55
N PHE A 16 1.99 1.95 -0.96
CA PHE A 16 3.20 2.44 -0.31
C PHE A 16 3.89 3.42 -1.27
N TYR A 17 3.81 4.70 -0.97
CA TYR A 17 4.41 5.79 -1.73
C TYR A 17 5.84 6.04 -1.27
N ILE A 18 6.79 5.85 -2.19
CA ILE A 18 8.19 6.19 -1.98
C ILE A 18 8.39 7.62 -2.49
N LEU A 19 8.42 8.56 -1.55
CA LEU A 19 8.47 9.99 -1.82
C LEU A 19 9.89 10.42 -2.21
N ARG A 20 10.04 10.86 -3.47
CA ARG A 20 11.30 11.42 -4.01
C ARG A 20 11.33 12.93 -3.83
N SER A 21 12.44 13.43 -3.28
CA SER A 21 12.71 14.87 -3.15
C SER A 21 13.50 15.37 -4.35
N ASP A 22 13.13 16.52 -4.87
CA ASP A 22 13.84 17.22 -5.96
C ASP A 22 15.10 17.98 -5.45
N ASN A 23 15.21 18.14 -4.14
CA ASN A 23 16.32 18.86 -3.51
C ASN A 23 17.60 18.00 -3.44
N ASN A 24 18.34 17.87 -4.57
CA ASN A 24 19.82 17.82 -4.70
C ASN A 24 20.29 17.12 -5.98
N HIS A 25 21.33 17.71 -6.60
CA HIS A 25 21.97 17.42 -7.89
C HIS A 25 22.68 16.06 -8.07
N VAL A 26 22.07 14.94 -7.64
CA VAL A 26 22.61 13.59 -7.92
C VAL A 26 21.50 12.72 -8.52
N GLU A 27 21.03 13.12 -9.70
CA GLU A 27 19.87 12.50 -10.37
C GLU A 27 20.10 11.02 -10.76
N ALA A 28 21.32 10.64 -11.16
CA ALA A 28 21.58 9.30 -11.68
C ALA A 28 21.73 8.23 -10.58
N ASP A 29 22.48 8.52 -9.50
CA ASP A 29 22.65 7.54 -8.43
C ASP A 29 21.35 7.34 -7.65
N MET A 30 20.59 8.42 -7.40
CA MET A 30 19.35 8.34 -6.61
C MET A 30 18.29 7.44 -7.26
N GLU A 31 18.27 7.31 -8.58
CA GLU A 31 17.35 6.42 -9.29
C GLU A 31 17.68 4.94 -9.08
N ILE A 32 18.97 4.57 -9.21
CA ILE A 32 19.46 3.21 -8.93
C ILE A 32 19.23 2.84 -7.45
N TRP A 33 19.43 3.79 -6.53
CA TRP A 33 19.15 3.59 -5.10
C TRP A 33 17.66 3.40 -4.83
N ALA A 34 16.79 4.13 -5.51
CA ALA A 34 15.34 3.99 -5.34
C ALA A 34 14.83 2.62 -5.81
N GLU A 35 15.31 2.12 -6.94
CA GLU A 35 14.94 0.77 -7.41
C GLU A 35 15.48 -0.32 -6.48
N THR A 36 16.72 -0.18 -6.05
CA THR A 36 17.33 -1.09 -5.07
C THR A 36 16.53 -1.07 -3.76
N PHE A 37 16.11 0.10 -3.31
CA PHE A 37 15.28 0.26 -2.12
C PHE A 37 13.93 -0.44 -2.27
N LEU A 38 13.25 -0.29 -3.41
CA LEU A 38 11.99 -0.96 -3.69
C LEU A 38 12.12 -2.48 -3.60
N MET A 39 13.20 -3.06 -4.14
CA MET A 39 13.46 -4.50 -4.04
C MET A 39 13.65 -4.94 -2.58
N HIS A 40 14.46 -4.21 -1.81
CA HIS A 40 14.71 -4.51 -0.40
C HIS A 40 13.44 -4.40 0.44
N LEU A 41 12.65 -3.34 0.22
CA LEU A 41 11.37 -3.14 0.86
C LEU A 41 10.37 -4.24 0.49
N HIS A 42 10.30 -4.61 -0.79
CA HIS A 42 9.44 -5.71 -1.24
C HIS A 42 9.79 -7.03 -0.53
N HIS A 43 11.09 -7.37 -0.47
CA HIS A 43 11.55 -8.56 0.26
C HIS A 43 11.23 -8.51 1.75
N TYR A 44 11.40 -7.35 2.37
CA TYR A 44 11.07 -7.14 3.78
C TYR A 44 9.58 -7.36 4.05
N LEU A 45 8.72 -6.67 3.29
CA LEU A 45 7.27 -6.79 3.40
C LEU A 45 6.81 -8.22 3.15
N TYR A 46 7.39 -8.90 2.15
CA TYR A 46 7.12 -10.29 1.88
C TYR A 46 7.46 -11.20 3.05
N ARG A 47 8.63 -11.05 3.67
CA ARG A 47 9.01 -11.87 4.83
C ARG A 47 8.11 -11.66 6.05
N LYS A 48 7.63 -10.43 6.28
CA LYS A 48 6.74 -10.11 7.40
C LYS A 48 5.32 -10.59 7.17
N TRP A 49 4.80 -10.37 5.96
CA TRP A 49 3.42 -10.67 5.60
C TRP A 49 3.20 -12.14 5.29
N PHE A 50 4.11 -12.78 4.55
CA PHE A 50 3.92 -14.17 4.10
C PHE A 50 3.93 -15.13 5.28
N ARG A 51 2.76 -15.70 5.56
CA ARG A 51 2.59 -16.78 6.53
C ARG A 51 2.14 -18.03 5.77
N PRO A 52 2.97 -19.08 5.69
CA PRO A 52 2.59 -20.32 5.02
C PRO A 52 1.21 -20.82 5.50
N TYR A 53 0.34 -21.17 4.56
CA TYR A 53 -1.03 -21.67 4.80
C TYR A 53 -1.99 -20.67 5.46
N ARG A 54 -1.59 -19.39 5.61
CA ARG A 54 -2.44 -18.32 6.16
C ARG A 54 -2.51 -17.10 5.24
N SER A 55 -1.60 -16.99 4.28
CA SER A 55 -1.55 -15.95 3.26
C SER A 55 -1.69 -16.61 1.90
N GLU A 56 -2.55 -16.05 1.05
CA GLU A 56 -2.74 -16.47 -0.33
C GLU A 56 -1.93 -15.55 -1.24
N ILE A 57 -1.14 -16.10 -2.16
CA ILE A 57 -0.35 -15.30 -3.14
C ILE A 57 -1.04 -15.29 -4.50
N GLU A 58 -2.05 -16.15 -4.70
CA GLU A 58 -2.76 -16.23 -5.96
C GLU A 58 -3.39 -14.89 -6.34
N TYR A 59 -3.42 -14.62 -7.65
CA TYR A 59 -3.90 -13.35 -8.21
C TYR A 59 -3.19 -12.10 -7.67
N GLY A 60 -1.95 -12.25 -7.22
CA GLY A 60 -1.11 -11.14 -6.79
C GLY A 60 -1.47 -10.59 -5.42
N GLN A 61 -2.18 -11.38 -4.60
CA GLN A 61 -2.52 -11.02 -3.24
C GLN A 61 -1.27 -10.82 -2.38
N PHE A 62 -1.16 -9.63 -1.79
CA PHE A 62 0.02 -9.20 -1.05
C PHE A 62 -0.29 -7.94 -0.24
N LEU A 63 0.48 -7.65 0.81
CA LEU A 63 0.23 -6.49 1.68
C LEU A 63 0.24 -5.14 0.91
N ALA A 64 1.22 -4.93 0.04
CA ALA A 64 1.55 -3.58 -0.40
C ALA A 64 1.68 -3.44 -1.92
N ARG A 65 1.16 -2.35 -2.50
CA ARG A 65 1.64 -1.88 -3.81
C ARG A 65 2.73 -0.84 -3.60
N LEU A 66 3.96 -1.13 -4.00
CA LEU A 66 5.04 -0.13 -3.96
C LEU A 66 4.92 0.82 -5.16
N ILE A 67 4.96 2.13 -4.90
CA ILE A 67 4.78 3.19 -5.91
C ILE A 67 5.90 4.21 -5.74
N LEU A 68 6.76 4.31 -6.73
CA LEU A 68 7.77 5.35 -6.78
C LEU A 68 7.12 6.65 -7.29
N THR A 69 7.15 7.71 -6.47
CA THR A 69 6.60 9.00 -6.90
C THR A 69 7.60 9.71 -7.81
N LYS A 70 7.09 10.61 -8.65
CA LYS A 70 7.96 11.58 -9.32
C LYS A 70 8.68 12.45 -8.28
N PRO A 71 9.92 12.90 -8.53
CA PRO A 71 10.57 13.91 -7.72
C PRO A 71 9.65 15.13 -7.57
N THR A 72 9.54 15.64 -6.35
CA THR A 72 8.76 16.84 -6.04
C THR A 72 9.45 17.61 -4.91
N CYS A 73 9.20 18.91 -4.81
CA CYS A 73 9.65 19.69 -3.66
C CYS A 73 8.86 19.23 -2.42
N LEU A 74 9.54 18.52 -1.51
CA LEU A 74 8.95 18.02 -0.27
C LEU A 74 9.37 18.92 0.89
N PRO A 75 8.48 19.23 1.85
CA PRO A 75 8.86 19.87 3.11
C PRO A 75 9.90 19.03 3.86
N GLU A 76 10.55 19.60 4.87
CA GLU A 76 11.55 18.88 5.67
C GLU A 76 10.92 17.79 6.53
N GLU A 77 9.82 18.14 7.21
CA GLU A 77 9.04 17.26 8.10
C GLU A 77 8.16 16.28 7.32
N THR A 78 8.25 14.98 7.62
CA THR A 78 7.43 13.94 6.97
C THR A 78 5.98 14.01 7.43
N CYS A 79 5.73 14.07 8.74
CA CYS A 79 4.39 14.24 9.30
C CYS A 79 3.92 15.69 9.20
N SER A 80 3.57 16.13 8.00
CA SER A 80 3.10 17.50 7.74
C SER A 80 1.90 17.50 6.79
N GLN A 81 1.05 18.52 6.93
CA GLN A 81 -0.17 18.67 6.12
C GLN A 81 0.11 18.58 4.60
N PRO A 82 1.16 19.21 4.04
CA PRO A 82 1.43 19.11 2.60
C PRO A 82 1.76 17.69 2.12
N ILE A 83 2.48 16.90 2.93
CA ILE A 83 2.78 15.50 2.59
C ILE A 83 1.52 14.66 2.64
N VAL A 84 0.70 14.85 3.68
CA VAL A 84 -0.55 14.13 3.85
C VAL A 84 -1.51 14.43 2.70
N ASP A 85 -1.67 15.69 2.31
CA ASP A 85 -2.52 16.07 1.17
C ASP A 85 -1.99 15.52 -0.15
N LEU A 86 -0.66 15.52 -0.35
CA LEU A 86 -0.03 14.88 -1.50
C LEU A 86 -0.37 13.38 -1.57
N VAL A 87 -0.22 12.66 -0.47
CA VAL A 87 -0.51 11.21 -0.39
C VAL A 87 -1.99 10.94 -0.63
N ARG A 88 -2.90 11.75 -0.07
CA ARG A 88 -4.34 11.62 -0.32
C ARG A 88 -4.68 11.86 -1.79
N ALA A 89 -4.14 12.91 -2.40
CA ALA A 89 -4.36 13.21 -3.80
C ALA A 89 -3.84 12.08 -4.72
N GLN A 90 -2.67 11.52 -4.42
CA GLN A 90 -2.13 10.39 -5.16
C GLN A 90 -2.97 9.12 -4.97
N SER A 91 -3.45 8.86 -3.76
CA SER A 91 -4.31 7.70 -3.45
C SER A 91 -5.64 7.78 -4.16
N SER A 92 -6.30 8.94 -4.12
CA SER A 92 -7.55 9.19 -4.82
C SER A 92 -7.39 9.05 -6.33
N SER A 93 -6.36 9.68 -6.91
CA SER A 93 -6.08 9.57 -8.35
C SER A 93 -5.77 8.14 -8.78
N LEU A 94 -5.02 7.40 -7.97
CA LEU A 94 -4.69 6.00 -8.23
C LEU A 94 -5.95 5.13 -8.21
N CYS A 95 -6.78 5.25 -7.17
CA CYS A 95 -8.00 4.46 -7.04
C CYS A 95 -8.95 4.73 -8.21
N ALA A 96 -9.18 6.00 -8.58
CA ALA A 96 -10.02 6.35 -9.72
C ALA A 96 -9.51 5.74 -11.04
N ARG A 97 -8.19 5.76 -11.27
CA ARG A 97 -7.58 5.14 -12.47
C ARG A 97 -7.72 3.61 -12.46
N VAL A 98 -7.59 2.97 -11.29
CA VAL A 98 -7.74 1.52 -11.14
C VAL A 98 -9.18 1.12 -11.40
N ASP A 99 -10.15 1.83 -10.81
CA ASP A 99 -11.58 1.56 -10.97
C ASP A 99 -11.99 1.68 -12.46
N SER A 100 -11.60 2.78 -13.12
CA SER A 100 -11.88 2.97 -14.55
C SER A 100 -11.24 1.89 -15.45
N ALA A 101 -10.02 1.46 -15.12
CA ALA A 101 -9.34 0.42 -15.89
C ALA A 101 -9.91 -0.97 -15.62
N HIS A 102 -10.38 -1.22 -14.40
CA HIS A 102 -11.05 -2.46 -14.03
C HIS A 102 -12.39 -2.60 -14.74
N ASP A 103 -13.20 -1.55 -14.77
CA ASP A 103 -14.48 -1.52 -15.47
C ASP A 103 -14.28 -1.80 -16.97
N ALA A 104 -13.31 -1.13 -17.60
CA ALA A 104 -12.98 -1.36 -19.01
C ALA A 104 -12.48 -2.79 -19.28
N ALA A 105 -11.77 -3.40 -18.33
CA ALA A 105 -11.26 -4.76 -18.47
C ALA A 105 -12.35 -5.82 -18.27
N LEU A 106 -13.35 -5.58 -17.41
CA LEU A 106 -14.51 -6.45 -17.24
C LEU A 106 -15.38 -6.51 -18.51
N GLU A 107 -15.40 -5.42 -19.29
CA GLU A 107 -16.11 -5.36 -20.57
C GLU A 107 -15.35 -6.01 -21.73
N ASP A 108 -14.03 -6.24 -21.61
CA ASP A 108 -13.22 -6.87 -22.66
C ASP A 108 -13.18 -8.40 -22.49
N PRO A 109 -13.86 -9.18 -23.35
CA PRO A 109 -13.91 -10.65 -23.25
C PRO A 109 -12.55 -11.33 -23.49
N ARG A 110 -11.52 -10.61 -23.93
CA ARG A 110 -10.15 -11.13 -24.09
C ARG A 110 -9.38 -11.15 -22.77
N VAL A 111 -9.79 -10.35 -21.78
CA VAL A 111 -9.13 -10.28 -20.48
C VAL A 111 -9.70 -11.36 -19.57
N ARG A 112 -8.96 -12.44 -19.40
CA ARG A 112 -9.37 -13.56 -18.55
C ARG A 112 -9.18 -13.22 -17.07
N ASN A 113 -10.01 -13.83 -16.23
CA ASN A 113 -9.86 -13.81 -14.77
C ASN A 113 -9.97 -12.44 -14.12
N GLN A 114 -10.48 -11.43 -14.83
CA GLN A 114 -10.56 -10.06 -14.32
C GLN A 114 -11.42 -9.95 -13.05
N GLN A 115 -12.41 -10.82 -12.88
CA GLN A 115 -13.24 -10.90 -11.69
C GLN A 115 -12.46 -11.19 -10.39
N PHE A 116 -11.24 -11.73 -10.49
CA PHE A 116 -10.40 -12.05 -9.33
C PHE A 116 -9.42 -10.92 -8.98
N PHE A 117 -9.34 -9.85 -9.78
CA PHE A 117 -8.51 -8.68 -9.49
C PHE A 117 -9.34 -7.61 -8.80
N ILE A 118 -9.57 -7.78 -7.50
CA ILE A 118 -10.47 -6.94 -6.70
C ILE A 118 -9.65 -5.86 -5.97
N ARG A 119 -10.04 -4.59 -6.09
CA ARG A 119 -9.47 -3.52 -5.24
C ARG A 119 -10.00 -3.68 -3.82
N GLN A 120 -9.11 -3.95 -2.86
CA GLN A 120 -9.51 -4.08 -1.46
C GLN A 120 -9.98 -2.71 -0.92
N PRO A 121 -11.01 -2.67 -0.06
CA PRO A 121 -11.44 -1.44 0.61
C PRO A 121 -10.30 -0.72 1.36
N LEU A 122 -9.45 -1.48 2.06
CA LEU A 122 -8.27 -0.94 2.75
C LEU A 122 -7.31 -0.19 1.82
N PHE A 123 -7.22 -0.61 0.55
CA PHE A 123 -6.33 0.02 -0.43
C PHE A 123 -6.72 1.46 -0.72
N GLY A 124 -8.03 1.74 -0.68
CA GLY A 124 -8.56 3.09 -0.82
C GLY A 124 -8.46 3.90 0.46
N ALA A 125 -8.46 3.24 1.63
CA ALA A 125 -8.69 3.86 2.93
C ALA A 125 -7.41 4.27 3.69
N VAL A 126 -6.32 3.53 3.51
CA VAL A 126 -5.02 3.79 4.16
C VAL A 126 -3.92 3.80 3.13
N ALA A 127 -3.02 4.77 3.24
CA ALA A 127 -1.79 4.83 2.45
C ALA A 127 -0.57 4.95 3.37
N ILE A 128 0.54 4.36 2.94
CA ILE A 128 1.84 4.49 3.61
C ILE A 128 2.74 5.39 2.75
N ALA A 129 3.45 6.32 3.38
CA ALA A 129 4.48 7.14 2.75
C ALA A 129 5.83 6.93 3.42
N ILE A 130 6.88 6.71 2.63
CA ILE A 130 8.27 6.56 3.07
C ILE A 130 9.11 7.51 2.24
N ARG A 131 10.03 8.25 2.86
CA ARG A 131 10.92 9.14 2.10
C ARG A 131 12.09 8.35 1.55
N ALA A 132 12.37 8.49 0.25
CA ALA A 132 13.50 7.82 -0.40
C ALA A 132 14.85 8.18 0.27
N LYS A 133 14.98 9.41 0.80
CA LYS A 133 16.19 9.88 1.51
C LYS A 133 16.54 9.06 2.77
N GLN A 134 15.58 8.31 3.32
CA GLN A 134 15.76 7.49 4.52
C GLN A 134 16.49 6.18 4.24
N PHE A 135 16.76 5.86 2.97
CA PHE A 135 17.53 4.69 2.57
C PHE A 135 18.97 5.08 2.17
N PRO A 136 19.89 5.31 3.13
CA PRO A 136 21.32 5.32 2.84
C PRO A 136 21.84 3.90 2.58
N GLN A 137 23.03 3.80 1.99
CA GLN A 137 23.76 2.58 1.61
C GLN A 137 23.91 1.49 2.69
N GLU A 138 23.57 1.78 3.96
CA GLU A 138 23.94 0.97 5.14
C GLU A 138 22.75 0.55 6.03
N VAL A 139 21.50 0.68 5.56
CA VAL A 139 20.34 0.23 6.38
C VAL A 139 20.37 -1.28 6.54
N SER A 140 20.82 -1.73 7.71
CA SER A 140 20.86 -3.14 8.10
C SER A 140 19.48 -3.64 8.55
N ASP A 141 18.62 -2.73 9.01
CA ASP A 141 17.27 -3.03 9.51
C ASP A 141 16.23 -2.07 8.93
N LEU A 142 15.52 -2.54 7.90
CA LEU A 142 14.43 -1.81 7.25
C LEU A 142 13.24 -1.54 8.19
N GLY A 143 13.04 -2.37 9.23
CA GLY A 143 11.91 -2.20 10.15
C GLY A 143 11.99 -0.89 10.96
N SER A 144 13.20 -0.38 11.16
CA SER A 144 13.48 0.88 11.87
C SER A 144 13.22 2.14 11.05
N LEU A 145 13.00 2.02 9.73
CA LEU A 145 12.73 3.19 8.87
C LEU A 145 11.44 3.89 9.31
N PHE A 146 11.39 5.22 9.21
CA PHE A 146 10.13 5.92 9.49
C PHE A 146 9.17 5.82 8.30
N ALA A 147 7.93 5.48 8.61
CA ALA A 147 6.82 5.42 7.69
C ALA A 147 5.68 6.30 8.22
N LEU A 148 5.09 7.09 7.32
CA LEU A 148 3.92 7.88 7.59
C LEU A 148 2.68 7.10 7.17
N ILE A 149 1.82 6.75 8.12
CA ILE A 149 0.51 6.17 7.88
C ILE A 149 -0.48 7.31 7.68
N VAL A 150 -1.24 7.29 6.59
CA VAL A 150 -2.19 8.32 6.22
C VAL A 150 -3.58 7.72 6.04
N ARG A 151 -4.58 8.25 6.76
CA ARG A 151 -5.98 8.02 6.44
C ARG A 151 -6.38 8.86 5.24
N THR A 152 -6.94 8.22 4.22
CA THR A 152 -7.36 8.89 2.98
C THR A 152 -8.73 9.55 3.11
N GLY A 153 -9.55 9.09 4.06
CA GLY A 153 -10.94 9.49 4.24
C GLY A 153 -11.94 8.62 3.45
N VAL A 154 -11.47 7.62 2.70
CA VAL A 154 -12.35 6.64 2.05
C VAL A 154 -12.67 5.54 3.05
N GLU A 155 -13.96 5.34 3.36
CA GLU A 155 -14.40 4.31 4.30
C GLU A 155 -15.37 3.27 3.69
N ASP A 156 -15.69 3.43 2.41
CA ASP A 156 -16.61 2.54 1.70
C ASP A 156 -16.10 1.10 1.66
N GLY A 157 -16.95 0.17 2.10
CA GLY A 157 -16.69 -1.27 2.07
C GLY A 157 -15.78 -1.79 3.18
N LEU A 158 -15.37 -0.95 4.14
CA LEU A 158 -14.64 -1.38 5.33
C LEU A 158 -15.56 -2.10 6.33
N SER A 159 -14.99 -3.02 7.10
CA SER A 159 -15.72 -3.70 8.18
C SER A 159 -16.03 -2.79 9.37
N ALA A 160 -15.20 -1.76 9.58
CA ALA A 160 -15.35 -0.70 10.59
C ALA A 160 -14.39 0.46 10.27
N PRO A 161 -14.60 1.67 10.83
CA PRO A 161 -13.72 2.82 10.64
C PRO A 161 -12.27 2.54 11.05
N ILE A 162 -11.33 3.22 10.40
CA ILE A 162 -9.89 3.10 10.73
C ILE A 162 -9.54 4.17 11.76
N SER A 163 -9.14 3.74 12.95
CA SER A 163 -8.56 4.63 13.96
C SER A 163 -7.05 4.40 14.03
N LEU A 164 -6.28 5.48 14.02
CA LEU A 164 -4.83 5.46 14.26
C LEU A 164 -4.50 5.50 15.76
N ASP A 165 -5.52 5.60 16.63
CA ASP A 165 -5.35 5.62 18.08
C ASP A 165 -4.89 4.27 18.64
N SER A 166 -5.10 3.18 17.89
CA SER A 166 -4.64 1.85 18.26
C SER A 166 -3.12 1.70 18.23
N ILE A 167 -2.39 2.61 17.58
CA ILE A 167 -0.94 2.63 17.59
C ILE A 167 -0.48 3.18 18.94
N SER A 168 0.34 2.43 19.68
CA SER A 168 0.86 2.87 20.99
C SER A 168 1.51 4.25 20.91
N GLU A 169 1.24 5.13 21.89
CA GLU A 169 1.82 6.47 21.96
C GLU A 169 3.35 6.43 21.92
N ASP A 170 3.98 5.45 22.59
CA ASP A 170 5.44 5.26 22.60
C ASP A 170 6.03 4.93 21.22
N SER A 171 5.19 4.46 20.29
CA SER A 171 5.59 4.13 18.91
C SER A 171 5.32 5.28 17.93
N ARG A 172 4.68 6.38 18.37
CA ARG A 172 4.38 7.53 17.53
C ARG A 172 5.55 8.52 17.59
N VAL A 173 6.15 8.77 16.43
CA VAL A 173 7.22 9.77 16.27
C VAL A 173 6.63 11.16 16.10
N ALA A 174 5.58 11.25 15.27
CA ALA A 174 4.83 12.47 15.06
C ALA A 174 3.38 12.14 14.69
N VAL A 175 2.47 13.07 14.96
CA VAL A 175 1.03 12.90 14.75
C VAL A 175 0.46 14.15 14.10
N LEU A 176 -0.39 13.97 13.10
CA LEU A 176 -1.15 15.04 12.48
C LEU A 176 -2.64 14.80 12.68
N SER A 177 -3.29 15.69 13.44
CA SER A 177 -4.74 15.65 13.65
C SER A 177 -5.48 16.21 12.43
N GLY A 178 -6.62 15.60 12.11
CA GLY A 178 -7.56 16.05 11.10
C GLY A 178 -8.42 17.20 11.60
N SER A 179 -9.22 17.76 10.70
CA SER A 179 -10.17 18.84 11.02
C SER A 179 -11.33 18.38 11.90
N ASP A 180 -11.59 17.08 11.94
CA ASP A 180 -12.56 16.39 12.80
C ASP A 180 -12.02 16.14 14.22
N GLY A 181 -10.74 16.43 14.48
CA GLY A 181 -10.07 16.18 15.74
C GLY A 181 -9.55 14.75 15.89
N GLU A 182 -9.79 13.87 14.90
CA GLU A 182 -9.22 12.53 14.88
C GLU A 182 -7.79 12.54 14.32
N ILE A 183 -7.02 11.50 14.61
CA ILE A 183 -5.68 11.39 14.03
C ILE A 183 -5.80 11.05 12.54
N SER A 184 -5.28 11.94 11.71
CA SER A 184 -5.35 11.82 10.25
C SER A 184 -4.10 11.20 9.65
N ALA A 185 -2.95 11.36 10.30
CA ALA A 185 -1.71 10.68 9.97
C ALA A 185 -0.81 10.48 11.21
N VAL A 186 -0.01 9.41 11.18
CA VAL A 186 0.98 9.09 12.22
C VAL A 186 2.28 8.70 11.55
N GLU A 187 3.38 9.32 11.96
CA GLU A 187 4.73 8.85 11.64
C GLU A 187 5.19 7.86 12.71
N THR A 188 5.63 6.69 12.29
CA THR A 188 6.07 5.59 13.16
C THR A 188 7.14 4.76 12.45
N SER A 189 7.63 3.69 13.08
CA SER A 189 8.53 2.75 12.40
C SER A 189 7.79 1.93 11.34
N LEU A 190 8.50 1.51 10.29
CA LEU A 190 7.97 0.66 9.23
C LEU A 190 7.42 -0.63 9.83
N ASP A 191 8.08 -1.17 10.86
CA ASP A 191 7.63 -2.38 11.53
C ASP A 191 6.27 -2.22 12.21
N THR A 192 6.06 -1.07 12.86
CA THR A 192 4.76 -0.72 13.47
C THR A 192 3.71 -0.50 12.40
N ALA A 193 4.04 0.21 11.32
CA ALA A 193 3.11 0.47 10.22
C ALA A 193 2.67 -0.82 9.51
N VAL A 194 3.59 -1.74 9.26
CA VAL A 194 3.31 -3.06 8.66
C VAL A 194 2.45 -3.90 9.59
N SER A 195 2.77 -3.93 10.89
CA SER A 195 1.97 -4.67 11.88
C SER A 195 0.54 -4.13 11.93
N PHE A 196 0.38 -2.81 11.97
CA PHE A 196 -0.93 -2.15 11.90
C PHE A 196 -1.73 -2.54 10.65
N LEU A 197 -1.11 -2.53 9.46
CA LEU A 197 -1.79 -2.95 8.23
C LEU A 197 -2.20 -4.44 8.25
N MET A 198 -1.36 -5.31 8.81
CA MET A 198 -1.68 -6.73 8.95
C MET A 198 -2.86 -6.95 9.90
N ASP A 199 -2.96 -6.16 10.98
CA ASP A 199 -4.09 -6.22 11.90
C ASP A 199 -5.39 -5.74 11.23
N LEU A 200 -5.30 -4.67 10.41
CA LEU A 200 -6.44 -4.22 9.59
C LEU A 200 -6.86 -5.28 8.57
N GLU A 201 -5.91 -5.89 7.84
CA GLU A 201 -6.19 -6.96 6.90
C GLU A 201 -6.87 -8.14 7.60
N GLN A 202 -6.34 -8.57 8.74
CA GLN A 202 -6.90 -9.69 9.50
C GLN A 202 -8.32 -9.41 9.99
N ARG A 203 -8.62 -8.16 10.36
CA ARG A 203 -9.96 -7.71 10.73
C ARG A 203 -10.92 -7.78 9.54
N GLU A 204 -10.50 -7.32 8.36
CA GLU A 204 -11.32 -7.41 7.15
C GLU A 204 -11.55 -8.86 6.72
N ILE A 205 -10.53 -9.72 6.81
CA ILE A 205 -10.64 -11.17 6.55
C ILE A 205 -11.62 -11.81 7.53
N ALA A 206 -11.58 -11.44 8.82
CA ALA A 206 -12.51 -11.98 9.80
C ALA A 206 -13.98 -11.57 9.52
N ALA A 207 -14.20 -10.39 8.94
CA ALA A 207 -15.53 -9.88 8.61
C ALA A 207 -16.07 -10.42 7.28
N PHE A 208 -15.22 -10.54 6.26
CA PHE A 208 -15.64 -10.79 4.87
C PHE A 208 -15.05 -12.06 4.24
N GLY A 209 -14.13 -12.75 4.92
CA GLY A 209 -13.32 -13.82 4.34
C GLY A 209 -12.19 -13.30 3.44
N LEU A 210 -11.45 -14.23 2.85
CA LEU A 210 -10.41 -13.92 1.87
C LEU A 210 -11.05 -13.43 0.56
N ARG A 211 -10.48 -12.37 -0.01
CA ARG A 211 -10.93 -11.77 -1.29
C ARG A 211 -9.72 -11.56 -2.20
N PRO A 212 -9.68 -12.16 -3.40
CA PRO A 212 -10.67 -13.10 -3.95
C PRO A 212 -10.74 -14.41 -3.15
N ASP A 213 -11.87 -15.10 -3.23
CA ASP A 213 -12.04 -16.40 -2.57
C ASP A 213 -11.12 -17.44 -3.25
N PRO A 214 -10.17 -18.05 -2.53
CA PRO A 214 -9.22 -19.02 -3.09
C PRO A 214 -9.89 -20.25 -3.72
N VAL A 215 -11.04 -20.66 -3.18
CA VAL A 215 -11.77 -21.84 -3.68
C VAL A 215 -12.42 -21.51 -5.01
N GLU A 216 -13.05 -20.35 -5.14
CA GLU A 216 -13.68 -19.92 -6.39
C GLU A 216 -12.64 -19.56 -7.45
N SER A 217 -11.50 -18.99 -7.06
CA SER A 217 -10.43 -18.61 -7.98
C SER A 217 -9.71 -19.81 -8.60
N THR A 218 -9.59 -20.92 -7.85
CA THR A 218 -8.97 -22.16 -8.32
C THR A 218 -9.95 -23.14 -8.99
N ARG A 219 -11.26 -22.92 -8.86
CA ARG A 219 -12.31 -23.83 -9.34
C ARG A 219 -12.26 -24.14 -10.85
N ASN A 220 -11.75 -23.20 -11.64
CA ASN A 220 -11.63 -23.34 -13.10
C ASN A 220 -10.21 -23.73 -13.56
N LEU A 221 -9.27 -23.96 -12.63
CA LEU A 221 -8.00 -24.63 -12.92
C LEU A 221 -8.27 -26.14 -13.04
N ASN A 222 -9.06 -26.54 -14.04
CA ASN A 222 -9.15 -27.95 -14.37
C ASN A 222 -7.73 -28.44 -14.72
N CYS A 223 -7.30 -29.46 -13.98
CA CYS A 223 -6.15 -30.30 -14.29
C CYS A 223 -6.07 -30.53 -15.80
N GLY A 224 -4.89 -30.29 -16.38
CA GLY A 224 -4.67 -30.37 -17.82
C GLY A 224 -5.30 -31.61 -18.44
N ASP A 225 -6.15 -31.39 -19.43
CA ASP A 225 -6.52 -32.42 -20.38
C ASP A 225 -5.22 -32.89 -21.05
N SER A 226 -4.87 -34.14 -20.76
CA SER A 226 -3.74 -34.89 -21.33
C SER A 226 -4.08 -35.44 -22.70
#